data_AF-A0A317MNC2-F1
#
_entry.id   AF-A0A317MNC2-F1
#
_cell.length_a   1.000
_cell.length_b   1.000
_cell.length_c   1.000
_cell.angle_alpha   90.00
_cell.angle_beta   90.00
_cell.angle_gamma   90.00
#
_symmetry.space_group_name_H-M   'P 1'
#
loop_
_entity.id
_entity.type
_entity.pdbx_description
1 polymer ?
#
loop_
_entity_poly.entity_id
_entity_poly.type
_entity_poly.pdbx_seq_one_letter_code
_entity_poly.pdbx_strand_id
1 'polypeptide(L)'
;MKKLALLLLATSLTGVACKKNERGDNGDIKPAGGTFTIEGRSYLSNYTYWNGTEGLVLTNIPQAPSYVENTVQIFVDSLFFSHSYTYMDRNDTSYDRKKHFYNAVVRYSPNDLNGNELEITGVTAGTMEVSREEETFTIDYDIVVAGRKMRGTYVGKVAGKKW
;
A
#
# COMPACT_ATOMS: atom_id res chain seq x y z
N MET A 1 -50.69 -36.54 19.67
CA MET A 1 -50.77 -35.50 18.61
C MET A 1 -49.34 -35.28 18.10
N LYS A 2 -48.97 -35.81 16.92
CA LYS A 2 -48.67 -35.06 15.67
C LYS A 2 -47.91 -33.75 15.96
N LYS A 3 -46.67 -33.51 15.51
CA LYS A 3 -46.17 -33.64 14.13
C LYS A 3 -44.64 -33.83 14.06
N LEU A 4 -44.24 -34.71 13.13
CA LEU A 4 -42.95 -34.80 12.46
C LEU A 4 -42.63 -33.52 11.67
N ALA A 5 -41.34 -33.19 11.53
CA ALA A 5 -40.68 -32.97 10.23
C ALA A 5 -39.16 -32.85 10.41
N LEU A 6 -38.44 -33.96 10.22
CA LEU A 6 -37.04 -33.96 9.81
C LEU A 6 -37.01 -33.72 8.29
N LEU A 7 -36.21 -32.77 7.82
CA LEU A 7 -35.80 -32.67 6.41
C LEU A 7 -34.28 -32.72 6.35
N LEU A 8 -33.80 -33.88 5.89
CA LEU A 8 -32.48 -34.09 5.31
C LEU A 8 -32.33 -33.25 4.04
N LEU A 9 -31.12 -32.78 3.74
CA LEU A 9 -30.46 -33.11 2.48
C LEU A 9 -28.96 -32.84 2.56
N ALA A 10 -28.19 -33.84 2.14
CA ALA A 10 -26.74 -33.86 2.11
C ALA A 10 -26.20 -33.71 0.68
N THR A 11 -24.87 -33.59 0.60
CA THR A 11 -23.95 -33.89 -0.51
C THR A 11 -23.80 -32.89 -1.67
N SER A 12 -22.74 -32.08 -1.53
CA SER A 12 -21.57 -31.98 -2.43
C SER A 12 -21.74 -32.34 -3.92
N LEU A 13 -21.49 -31.35 -4.78
CA LEU A 13 -20.89 -31.55 -6.11
C LEU A 13 -19.71 -30.61 -6.28
N THR A 14 -18.53 -31.21 -6.28
CA THR A 14 -17.29 -30.64 -6.82
C THR A 14 -17.41 -30.56 -8.34
N GLY A 15 -17.49 -29.35 -8.88
CA GLY A 15 -17.30 -29.09 -10.31
C GLY A 15 -15.87 -28.60 -10.54
N VAL A 16 -14.97 -29.48 -10.96
CA VAL A 16 -13.67 -29.09 -11.52
C VAL A 16 -13.82 -28.95 -13.04
N ALA A 17 -13.12 -27.96 -13.60
CA ALA A 17 -12.72 -27.81 -14.99
C ALA A 17 -13.72 -27.13 -15.96
N CYS A 18 -13.72 -25.79 -15.94
CA CYS A 18 -13.62 -25.02 -17.18
C CYS A 18 -12.17 -24.52 -17.31
N LYS A 19 -11.31 -25.28 -18.01
CA LYS A 19 -10.06 -24.76 -18.55
C LYS A 19 -10.41 -23.78 -19.67
N LYS A 20 -10.47 -22.49 -19.33
CA LYS A 20 -10.31 -21.43 -20.32
C LYS A 20 -8.82 -21.11 -20.34
N ASN A 21 -8.16 -21.44 -21.45
CA ASN A 21 -6.80 -21.00 -21.74
C ASN A 21 -6.82 -19.47 -21.86
N GLU A 22 -6.48 -18.78 -20.77
CA GLU A 22 -6.25 -17.35 -20.81
C GLU A 22 -4.79 -17.09 -21.17
N ARG A 23 -4.68 -16.71 -22.42
CA ARG A 23 -3.53 -16.22 -23.13
C ARG A 23 -3.08 -14.92 -22.45
N GLY A 24 -2.03 -15.01 -21.63
CA GLY A 24 -1.23 -13.87 -21.18
C GLY A 24 -2.02 -12.79 -20.44
N ASP A 25 -2.53 -13.10 -19.25
CA ASP A 25 -3.04 -12.08 -18.34
C ASP A 25 -1.93 -11.67 -17.36
N ASN A 26 -1.60 -10.38 -17.30
CA ASN A 26 -0.82 -9.79 -16.21
C ASN A 26 -1.72 -9.75 -14.96
N GLY A 27 -2.05 -10.94 -14.46
CA GLY A 27 -3.21 -11.23 -13.62
C GLY A 27 -3.22 -10.54 -12.26
N ASP A 28 -4.11 -9.55 -12.16
CA ASP A 28 -4.92 -9.14 -11.01
C ASP A 28 -4.23 -8.81 -9.69
N ILE A 29 -4.00 -7.51 -9.49
CA ILE A 29 -3.87 -6.88 -8.18
C ILE A 29 -5.24 -6.35 -7.73
N LYS A 30 -5.96 -7.11 -6.91
CA LYS A 30 -6.94 -6.65 -5.89
C LYS A 30 -7.02 -7.73 -4.79
N PRO A 31 -7.18 -7.38 -3.49
CA PRO A 31 -7.84 -6.21 -2.95
C PRO A 31 -6.84 -5.10 -2.60
N ALA A 32 -7.27 -3.86 -2.84
CA ALA A 32 -6.61 -2.71 -2.28
C ALA A 32 -7.57 -2.04 -1.31
N GLY A 33 -7.19 -2.02 -0.05
CA GLY A 33 -7.88 -1.33 1.02
C GLY A 33 -6.91 -0.41 1.75
N GLY A 34 -7.47 0.49 2.54
CA GLY A 34 -6.69 1.42 3.35
C GLY A 34 -6.85 2.86 2.90
N THR A 35 -6.29 3.74 3.71
CA THR A 35 -6.45 5.18 3.57
C THR A 35 -5.19 5.86 4.02
N PHE A 36 -4.93 7.05 3.51
CA PHE A 36 -3.94 7.93 4.09
C PHE A 36 -4.47 9.33 4.25
N THR A 37 -3.87 10.06 5.18
CA THR A 37 -4.20 11.44 5.49
C THR A 37 -3.09 12.36 5.00
N ILE A 38 -3.47 13.41 4.29
CA ILE A 38 -2.59 14.53 3.95
C ILE A 38 -3.26 15.79 4.47
N GLU A 39 -2.61 16.48 5.41
CA GLU A 39 -3.16 17.67 6.07
C GLU A 39 -4.57 17.48 6.64
N GLY A 40 -4.85 16.29 7.18
CA GLY A 40 -6.16 15.96 7.75
C GLY A 40 -7.24 15.59 6.72
N ARG A 41 -6.98 15.69 5.42
CA ARG A 41 -7.87 15.14 4.37
C ARG A 41 -7.52 13.68 4.10
N SER A 42 -8.53 12.82 4.09
CA SER A 42 -8.35 11.39 3.83
C SER A 42 -8.45 11.07 2.34
N TYR A 43 -7.58 10.17 1.89
CA TYR A 43 -7.49 9.64 0.54
C TYR A 43 -7.47 8.12 0.61
N LEU A 44 -7.88 7.45 -0.46
CA LEU A 44 -7.79 6.00 -0.56
C LEU A 44 -6.36 5.57 -0.92
N SER A 45 -5.90 4.45 -0.36
CA SER A 45 -4.63 3.82 -0.70
C SER A 45 -4.90 2.54 -1.49
N ASN A 46 -5.32 2.69 -2.74
CA ASN A 46 -5.82 1.57 -3.55
C ASN A 46 -4.75 0.94 -4.46
N TYR A 47 -3.53 1.44 -4.44
CA TYR A 47 -2.47 0.92 -5.27
C TYR A 47 -1.12 1.18 -4.62
N THR A 48 -0.21 0.23 -4.76
CA THR A 48 1.17 0.40 -4.28
C THR A 48 2.17 -0.22 -5.24
N TYR A 49 3.31 0.46 -5.43
CA TYR A 49 4.35 0.02 -6.34
C TYR A 49 5.72 0.56 -5.95
N TRP A 50 6.77 -0.09 -6.45
CA TRP A 50 8.14 0.41 -6.35
C TRP A 50 8.48 1.38 -7.48
N ASN A 51 8.82 2.62 -7.13
CA ASN A 51 9.48 3.57 -8.02
C ASN A 51 10.99 3.30 -8.03
N GLY A 52 11.65 3.51 -9.18
CA GLY A 52 12.95 2.97 -9.63
C GLY A 52 14.21 3.19 -8.76
N THR A 53 14.09 3.61 -7.50
CA THR A 53 15.23 3.92 -6.61
C THR A 53 15.01 3.49 -5.15
N GLU A 54 14.15 2.50 -4.87
CA GLU A 54 13.76 2.05 -3.50
C GLU A 54 12.62 2.87 -2.87
N GLY A 55 11.81 3.56 -3.69
CA GLY A 55 10.64 4.28 -3.22
C GLY A 55 9.39 3.41 -3.30
N LEU A 56 8.82 3.01 -2.15
CA LEU A 56 7.49 2.44 -2.09
C LEU A 56 6.47 3.57 -2.22
N VAL A 57 5.67 3.56 -3.27
CA VAL A 57 4.61 4.55 -3.53
C VAL A 57 3.28 3.96 -3.11
N LEU A 58 2.53 4.67 -2.27
CA LEU A 58 1.15 4.38 -1.87
C LEU A 58 0.25 5.45 -2.48
N THR A 59 -0.78 5.06 -3.23
CA THR A 59 -1.53 5.99 -4.07
C THR A 59 -3.01 5.64 -4.23
N ASN A 60 -3.81 6.66 -4.57
CA ASN A 60 -5.24 6.53 -4.84
C ASN A 60 -5.56 6.11 -6.29
N ILE A 61 -4.60 6.18 -7.22
CA ILE A 61 -4.80 5.88 -8.64
C ILE A 61 -3.69 4.96 -9.16
N PRO A 62 -3.99 3.95 -10.01
CA PRO A 62 -2.95 3.19 -10.70
C PRO A 62 -2.20 4.08 -11.70
N GLN A 63 -0.86 4.09 -11.62
CA GLN A 63 0.14 4.78 -12.46
C GLN A 63 -0.40 5.78 -13.51
N ALA A 64 -0.06 7.07 -13.35
CA ALA A 64 -0.42 8.16 -14.25
C ALA A 64 -0.11 7.89 -15.74
N PRO A 65 -0.93 8.48 -16.65
CA PRO A 65 -0.35 9.63 -17.34
C PRO A 65 -1.25 10.89 -17.46
N SER A 66 -2.42 10.97 -16.81
CA SER A 66 -3.32 12.13 -17.04
C SER A 66 -4.32 12.46 -15.93
N TYR A 67 -4.04 12.11 -14.68
CA TYR A 67 -4.91 12.40 -13.54
C TYR A 67 -4.08 12.85 -12.34
N VAL A 68 -4.64 13.75 -11.53
CA VAL A 68 -4.02 14.20 -10.28
C VAL A 68 -3.91 13.02 -9.32
N GLU A 69 -2.67 12.58 -9.07
CA GLU A 69 -2.34 11.43 -8.22
C GLU A 69 -1.97 11.92 -6.82
N ASN A 70 -2.69 11.47 -5.79
CA ASN A 70 -2.29 11.73 -4.40
C ASN A 70 -1.44 10.54 -3.93
N THR A 71 -0.24 10.81 -3.47
CA THR A 71 0.75 9.78 -3.15
C THR A 71 1.48 10.07 -1.86
N VAL A 72 1.84 9.00 -1.17
CA VAL A 72 2.90 8.98 -0.18
C VAL A 72 3.95 7.99 -0.65
N GLN A 73 5.14 8.48 -0.97
CA GLN A 73 6.31 7.69 -1.34
C GLN A 73 7.23 7.59 -0.12
N ILE A 74 7.49 6.38 0.37
CA ILE A 74 8.41 6.08 1.47
C ILE A 74 9.64 5.36 0.91
N PHE A 75 10.83 5.86 1.20
CA PHE A 75 12.08 5.30 0.69
C PHE A 75 12.64 4.26 1.67
N VAL A 76 12.40 3.00 1.35
CA VAL A 76 12.74 1.82 2.15
C VAL A 76 13.29 0.75 1.21
N ASP A 77 14.42 0.13 1.52
CA ASP A 77 15.07 -0.78 0.56
C ASP A 77 14.25 -2.03 0.22
N SER A 78 13.57 -2.60 1.22
CA SER A 78 12.77 -3.81 1.06
C SER A 78 11.76 -3.92 2.18
N LEU A 79 10.55 -4.39 1.88
CA LEU A 79 9.54 -4.74 2.87
C LEU A 79 9.80 -6.10 3.55
N PHE A 80 10.79 -6.86 3.08
CA PHE A 80 11.12 -8.19 3.60
C PHE A 80 12.19 -8.19 4.69
N PHE A 81 12.82 -7.05 4.99
CA PHE A 81 13.92 -7.02 5.95
C PHE A 81 13.46 -6.97 7.41
N SER A 82 12.30 -6.37 7.67
CA SER A 82 11.74 -6.19 9.01
C SER A 82 10.23 -6.00 8.96
N HIS A 83 9.60 -6.26 10.10
CA HIS A 83 8.19 -5.94 10.35
C HIS A 83 7.99 -4.49 10.80
N SER A 84 9.06 -3.81 11.24
CA SER A 84 9.02 -2.42 11.71
C SER A 84 10.20 -1.66 11.17
N TYR A 85 9.94 -0.45 10.68
CA TYR A 85 10.94 0.51 10.24
C TYR A 85 10.75 1.84 10.97
N THR A 86 11.86 2.48 11.33
CA THR A 86 11.86 3.84 11.89
C THR A 86 12.62 4.79 10.97
N TYR A 87 12.28 6.08 10.99
CA TYR A 87 13.01 7.06 10.20
C TYR A 87 14.45 7.21 10.72
N MET A 88 15.41 7.22 9.79
CA MET A 88 16.78 7.63 10.03
C MET A 88 17.35 8.23 8.75
N ASP A 89 18.04 9.38 8.82
CA ASP A 89 18.69 9.96 7.64
C ASP A 89 19.70 8.96 7.04
N ARG A 90 19.74 8.84 5.70
CA ARG A 90 20.62 7.88 5.03
C ARG A 90 22.11 8.15 5.29
N ASN A 91 22.45 9.40 5.61
CA ASN A 91 23.82 9.83 5.90
C ASN A 91 24.20 9.62 7.37
N ASP A 92 23.25 9.26 8.24
CA ASP A 92 23.56 8.92 9.62
C ASP A 92 24.37 7.62 9.67
N THR A 93 25.47 7.62 10.41
CA THR A 93 26.34 6.44 10.56
C THR A 93 25.65 5.22 11.19
N SER A 94 24.54 5.44 11.90
CA SER A 94 23.70 4.39 12.50
C SER A 94 22.61 3.88 11.55
N TYR A 95 22.52 4.41 10.33
CA TYR A 95 21.55 3.97 9.34
C TYR A 95 21.72 2.47 9.02
N ASP A 96 20.64 1.71 9.22
CA ASP A 96 20.54 0.30 8.89
C ASP A 96 19.32 0.10 7.98
N ARG A 97 19.56 -0.22 6.71
CA ARG A 97 18.51 -0.46 5.70
C ARG A 97 17.50 -1.55 6.10
N LYS A 98 17.86 -2.43 7.05
CA LYS A 98 16.93 -3.45 7.55
C LYS A 98 15.98 -2.92 8.61
N LYS A 99 16.28 -1.77 9.20
CA LYS A 99 15.52 -1.17 10.32
C LYS A 99 14.97 0.20 9.99
N HIS A 100 15.49 0.85 8.96
CA HIS A 100 15.20 2.25 8.70
C HIS A 100 14.72 2.50 7.28
N PHE A 101 13.76 3.41 7.16
CA PHE A 101 13.48 4.14 5.92
C PHE A 101 14.14 5.51 6.00
N TYR A 102 14.57 6.06 4.87
CA TYR A 102 15.47 7.22 4.88
C TYR A 102 14.88 8.51 4.30
N ASN A 103 13.74 8.42 3.62
CA ASN A 103 13.07 9.60 3.09
C ASN A 103 11.57 9.36 2.91
N ALA A 104 10.81 10.43 2.78
CA ALA A 104 9.45 10.39 2.29
C ALA A 104 9.13 11.62 1.42
N VAL A 105 8.34 11.40 0.38
CA VAL A 105 7.82 12.44 -0.52
C VAL A 105 6.31 12.30 -0.57
N VAL A 106 5.59 13.40 -0.40
CA VAL A 106 4.12 13.41 -0.47
C VAL A 106 3.71 14.34 -1.60
N ARG A 107 2.93 13.83 -2.55
CA ARG A 107 2.37 14.61 -3.66
C ARG A 107 0.86 14.61 -3.57
N TYR A 108 0.24 15.77 -3.68
CA TYR A 108 -1.21 15.89 -3.62
C TYR A 108 -1.68 17.18 -4.26
N SER A 109 -2.95 17.22 -4.68
CA SER A 109 -3.62 18.49 -4.96
C SER A 109 -4.60 18.82 -3.84
N PRO A 110 -4.43 19.95 -3.13
CA PRO A 110 -5.42 20.40 -2.16
C PRO A 110 -6.73 20.84 -2.82
N ASN A 111 -6.68 21.30 -4.08
CA ASN A 111 -7.82 21.82 -4.84
C ASN A 111 -8.10 20.90 -6.06
N ASP A 112 -9.27 20.26 -6.08
CA ASP A 112 -9.57 19.14 -6.97
C ASP A 112 -9.34 19.44 -8.48
N LEU A 113 -8.68 18.48 -9.16
CA LEU A 113 -8.45 18.27 -10.60
C LEU A 113 -7.82 19.37 -11.47
N ASN A 114 -7.82 20.64 -11.07
CA ASN A 114 -7.22 21.76 -11.81
C ASN A 114 -6.19 22.56 -10.97
N GLY A 115 -5.90 22.12 -9.75
CA GLY A 115 -4.98 22.79 -8.83
C GLY A 115 -3.51 22.50 -9.11
N ASN A 116 -2.63 23.40 -8.68
CA ASN A 116 -1.18 23.16 -8.67
C ASN A 116 -0.88 21.98 -7.73
N GLU A 117 -0.29 20.91 -8.26
CA GLU A 117 0.22 19.82 -7.44
C GLU A 117 1.22 20.37 -6.42
N LEU A 118 1.07 19.96 -5.17
CA LEU A 118 2.03 20.22 -4.11
C LEU A 118 2.86 18.97 -3.89
N GLU A 119 4.17 19.13 -3.97
CA GLU A 119 5.14 18.16 -3.47
C GLU A 119 5.73 18.69 -2.17
N ILE A 120 5.67 17.88 -1.12
CA ILE A 120 6.37 18.16 0.14
C ILE A 120 7.36 17.04 0.43
N THR A 121 8.54 17.43 0.91
CA THR A 121 9.66 16.56 1.25
C THR A 121 10.22 16.96 2.61
N GLY A 122 11.30 16.31 3.06
CA GLY A 122 11.90 16.61 4.35
C GLY A 122 11.20 15.87 5.48
N VAL A 123 11.28 14.55 5.44
CA VAL A 123 10.88 13.72 6.58
C VAL A 123 11.80 13.99 7.77
N THR A 124 11.24 13.97 8.97
CA THR A 124 11.97 14.26 10.22
C THR A 124 11.74 13.22 11.30
N ALA A 125 10.68 12.43 11.18
CA ALA A 125 10.35 11.34 12.08
C ALA A 125 9.36 10.39 11.40
N GLY A 126 9.26 9.18 11.92
CA GLY A 126 8.15 8.30 11.62
C GLY A 126 8.44 6.84 11.82
N THR A 127 7.38 6.05 11.70
CA THR A 127 7.40 4.59 11.78
C THR A 127 6.61 4.01 10.62
N MET A 128 7.01 2.81 10.19
CA MET A 128 6.28 2.01 9.22
C MET A 128 6.25 0.56 9.72
N GLU A 129 5.07 0.05 10.00
CA GLU A 129 4.83 -1.35 10.35
C GLU A 129 4.40 -2.11 9.10
N VAL A 130 4.93 -3.31 8.94
CA VAL A 130 4.73 -4.16 7.77
C VAL A 130 4.40 -5.56 8.28
N SER A 131 3.25 -6.06 7.86
CA SER A 131 2.91 -7.47 7.98
C SER A 131 2.57 -8.04 6.61
N ARG A 132 2.72 -9.36 6.48
CA ARG A 132 2.48 -10.07 5.24
C ARG A 132 1.79 -11.39 5.51
N GLU A 133 0.69 -11.61 4.81
CA GLU A 133 0.00 -12.89 4.74
C GLU A 133 -0.05 -13.30 3.26
N GLU A 134 0.61 -14.41 2.93
CA GLU A 134 0.77 -14.89 1.55
C GLU A 134 1.39 -13.83 0.61
N GLU A 135 0.61 -13.23 -0.28
CA GLU A 135 1.01 -12.16 -1.19
C GLU A 135 0.47 -10.78 -0.80
N THR A 136 -0.31 -10.71 0.26
CA THR A 136 -0.95 -9.47 0.74
C THR A 136 -0.09 -8.83 1.82
N PHE A 137 0.29 -7.59 1.59
CA PHE A 137 0.95 -6.74 2.58
C PHE A 137 -0.09 -5.90 3.30
N THR A 138 0.08 -5.75 4.61
CA THR A 138 -0.51 -4.66 5.38
C THR A 138 0.63 -3.75 5.81
N ILE A 139 0.55 -2.48 5.41
CA ILE A 139 1.55 -1.45 5.69
C ILE A 139 0.84 -0.33 6.41
N ASP A 140 1.23 -0.08 7.66
CA ASP A 140 0.76 1.05 8.47
C ASP A 140 1.92 2.02 8.66
N TYR A 141 1.67 3.32 8.52
CA TYR A 141 2.71 4.32 8.73
C TYR A 141 2.17 5.56 9.46
N ASP A 142 3.04 6.16 10.27
CA ASP A 142 2.86 7.45 10.92
C ASP A 142 4.18 8.22 10.75
N ILE A 143 4.19 9.19 9.85
CA ILE A 143 5.39 9.94 9.46
C ILE A 143 5.19 11.45 9.61
N VAL A 144 6.28 12.18 9.76
CA VAL A 144 6.31 13.65 9.80
C VAL A 144 7.13 14.17 8.63
N VAL A 145 6.47 14.82 7.67
CA VAL A 145 7.08 15.39 6.46
C VAL A 145 6.86 16.90 6.46
N ALA A 146 7.95 17.69 6.38
CA ALA A 146 7.91 19.14 6.51
C ALA A 146 7.14 19.64 7.75
N GLY A 147 7.26 18.94 8.89
CA GLY A 147 6.56 19.24 10.14
C GLY A 147 5.07 18.83 10.17
N ARG A 148 4.56 18.20 9.11
CA ARG A 148 3.16 17.76 8.99
C ARG A 148 3.05 16.26 9.21
N LYS A 149 2.11 15.85 10.06
CA LYS A 149 1.83 14.43 10.31
C LYS A 149 1.02 13.82 9.17
N MET A 150 1.50 12.71 8.64
CA MET A 150 0.83 11.89 7.64
C MET A 150 0.70 10.48 8.19
N ARG A 151 -0.51 9.95 8.16
CA ARG A 151 -0.80 8.59 8.59
C ARG A 151 -1.51 7.86 7.50
N GLY A 152 -1.20 6.59 7.33
CA GLY A 152 -1.97 5.76 6.43
C GLY A 152 -1.78 4.28 6.65
N THR A 153 -2.69 3.55 6.03
CA THR A 153 -2.71 2.11 5.95
C THR A 153 -2.85 1.73 4.48
N TYR A 154 -2.16 0.68 4.07
CA TYR A 154 -2.36 0.00 2.82
C TYR A 154 -2.52 -1.49 3.08
N VAL A 155 -3.51 -2.11 2.43
CA VAL A 155 -3.71 -3.56 2.43
C VAL A 155 -3.83 -4.02 0.99
N GLY A 156 -2.88 -4.82 0.50
CA GLY A 156 -2.92 -5.34 -0.86
C GLY A 156 -1.60 -5.90 -1.37
N LYS A 157 -1.53 -6.20 -2.67
CA LYS A 157 -0.30 -6.68 -3.32
C LYS A 157 0.60 -5.51 -3.72
N VAL A 158 1.90 -5.66 -3.53
CA VAL A 158 2.90 -4.68 -3.94
C VAL A 158 3.40 -4.98 -5.35
N ALA A 159 3.21 -4.04 -6.29
CA ALA A 159 3.75 -4.14 -7.64
C ALA A 159 5.24 -3.73 -7.69
N GLY A 160 5.99 -4.29 -8.64
CA GLY A 160 7.41 -3.95 -8.83
C GLY A 160 8.38 -4.84 -8.03
N LYS A 161 9.60 -4.33 -7.80
CA LYS A 161 10.76 -5.13 -7.36
C LYS A 161 10.49 -5.86 -6.04
N LYS A 162 10.72 -7.18 -6.01
CA LYS A 162 10.49 -8.02 -4.82
C LYS A 162 11.76 -8.24 -3.97
N TRP A 163 12.90 -7.65 -4.32
CA TRP A 163 14.22 -7.89 -3.69
C TRP A 163 15.27 -6.88 -4.14
#